data_AF-A0A8J5WES0-F1
#
_entry.id   AF-A0A8J5WES0-F1
#
_cell.length_a   1.000
_cell.length_b   1.000
_cell.length_c   1.000
_cell.angle_alpha   90.00
_cell.angle_beta   90.00
_cell.angle_gamma   90.00
#
_symmetry.space_group_name_H-M   'P 1'
#
loop_
_entity.id
_entity.type
_entity.pdbx_description
1 polymer ?
#
loop_
_entity_poly.entity_id
_entity_poly.type
_entity_poly.pdbx_seq_one_letter_code
_entity_poly.pdbx_strand_id
1 'polypeptide(L)'
;MIGEKSGAHQYKLQGSVVEGGVMDGSATLTVFDPYVDADMKKLEQSDSKYARYLCKILGLYFNYHKDAYFTKGVYLHDPATIVAAVNPSLMTYTEGVVRVQTVGITRGLTVFDNTKKRYGEITAWSHKPTVKVAVTVDAPAVVEMIMQRLMMND
;
A
#
# COMPACT_ATOMS: atom_id res chain seq x y z
N MET A 1 -31.81 4.42 7.92
CA MET A 1 -30.37 4.30 7.58
C MET A 1 -29.81 5.70 7.44
N ILE A 2 -29.09 6.17 8.45
CA ILE A 2 -28.40 7.46 8.40
C ILE A 2 -26.93 7.11 8.22
N GLY A 3 -26.43 7.25 6.98
CA GLY A 3 -25.02 7.05 6.67
C GLY A 3 -24.23 8.30 7.04
N GLU A 4 -23.31 8.19 7.98
CA GLU A 4 -22.32 9.25 8.23
C GLU A 4 -21.33 9.30 7.07
N LYS A 5 -21.11 10.52 6.55
CA LYS A 5 -20.14 10.77 5.48
C LYS A 5 -18.72 10.62 6.04
N SER A 6 -18.05 9.51 5.73
CA SER A 6 -16.60 9.39 5.85
C SER A 6 -15.98 9.78 4.50
N GLY A 7 -15.12 10.80 4.52
CA GLY A 7 -14.31 11.20 3.36
C GLY A 7 -13.37 10.07 2.90
N ALA A 8 -13.04 10.11 1.61
CA ALA A 8 -12.07 9.27 0.89
C ALA A 8 -12.08 7.76 1.23
N HIS A 9 -12.86 6.99 0.44
CA HIS A 9 -12.67 5.54 0.22
C HIS A 9 -12.50 4.66 1.47
N GLN A 10 -13.26 4.89 2.53
CA GLN A 10 -13.42 3.91 3.61
C GLN A 10 -14.90 3.65 3.89
N TYR A 11 -15.44 2.61 3.26
CA TYR A 11 -16.64 1.96 3.75
C TYR A 11 -16.22 0.97 4.83
N LYS A 12 -16.34 1.37 6.09
CA LYS A 12 -16.18 0.47 7.25
C LYS A 12 -17.40 -0.46 7.30
N LEU A 13 -17.27 -1.67 6.77
CA LEU A 13 -18.24 -2.73 7.09
C LEU A 13 -17.91 -3.25 8.50
N GLN A 14 -18.81 -2.98 9.44
CA GLN A 14 -18.70 -3.39 10.83
C GLN A 14 -18.96 -4.90 10.92
N GLY A 15 -17.91 -5.65 11.27
CA GLY A 15 -18.01 -7.07 11.58
C GLY A 15 -17.68 -7.99 10.40
N SER A 16 -16.42 -8.38 10.27
CA SER A 16 -15.96 -9.73 9.90
C SER A 16 -14.43 -9.74 9.85
N VAL A 17 -13.85 -10.69 10.57
CA VAL A 17 -12.46 -11.14 10.40
C VAL A 17 -12.24 -11.45 8.91
N VAL A 18 -11.18 -10.94 8.31
CA VAL A 18 -10.71 -11.41 7.00
C VAL A 18 -9.30 -11.97 7.13
N GLU A 19 -9.25 -13.22 7.62
CA GLU A 19 -8.27 -14.17 7.11
C GLU A 19 -8.50 -14.30 5.59
N GLY A 20 -7.47 -13.99 4.79
CA GLY A 20 -7.40 -14.40 3.38
C GLY A 20 -8.52 -13.90 2.47
N GLY A 21 -8.82 -12.60 2.46
CA GLY A 21 -9.75 -12.00 1.50
C GLY A 21 -9.06 -11.03 0.55
N VAL A 22 -9.01 -11.37 -0.75
CA VAL A 22 -8.67 -10.41 -1.82
C VAL A 22 -9.75 -9.33 -1.81
N MET A 23 -9.45 -8.18 -1.22
CA MET A 23 -10.27 -6.98 -1.36
C MET A 23 -10.15 -6.53 -2.83
N ASP A 24 -11.28 -6.63 -3.54
CA ASP A 24 -11.68 -5.77 -4.65
C ASP A 24 -10.62 -5.21 -5.62
N GLY A 25 -9.84 -6.07 -6.28
CA GLY A 25 -9.26 -5.79 -7.61
C GLY A 25 -8.24 -4.64 -7.73
N SER A 26 -8.03 -3.85 -6.67
CA SER A 26 -6.90 -2.94 -6.56
C SER A 26 -5.81 -3.67 -5.77
N ALA A 27 -4.65 -3.85 -6.38
CA ALA A 27 -3.45 -4.25 -5.65
C ALA A 27 -2.97 -3.03 -4.84
N THR A 28 -3.75 -2.63 -3.83
CA THR A 28 -3.30 -1.62 -2.89
C THR A 28 -2.41 -2.33 -1.90
N LEU A 29 -1.09 -2.14 -2.05
CA LEU A 29 -0.13 -2.46 -1.00
C LEU A 29 -0.44 -1.56 0.19
N THR A 30 -1.38 -1.99 1.00
CA THR A 30 -1.78 -1.25 2.19
C THR A 30 -0.84 -1.69 3.30
N VAL A 31 0.22 -0.91 3.50
CA VAL A 31 1.01 -1.01 4.73
C VAL A 31 0.15 -0.38 5.82
N PHE A 32 -0.71 -1.19 6.44
CA PHE A 32 -1.33 -0.85 7.71
C PHE A 32 -0.33 -1.16 8.81
N ASP A 33 0.32 -0.13 9.33
CA ASP A 33 0.64 -0.11 10.75
C ASP A 33 0.58 1.33 11.29
N PRO A 34 -0.47 1.70 12.05
CA PRO A 34 -0.59 3.02 12.63
C PRO A 34 0.18 3.08 13.95
N TYR A 35 1.49 3.35 13.90
CA TYR A 35 2.20 3.81 15.10
C TYR A 35 3.28 4.85 14.80
N VAL A 36 2.83 6.00 14.32
CA VAL A 36 3.72 6.94 13.64
C VAL A 36 4.27 8.04 14.56
N ASP A 37 3.66 8.28 15.73
CA ASP A 37 4.23 9.20 16.72
C ASP A 37 5.55 8.68 17.31
N ALA A 38 5.69 7.36 17.48
CA ALA A 38 6.90 6.77 18.04
C ALA A 38 8.06 6.76 17.03
N ASP A 39 7.78 6.39 15.78
CA ASP A 39 8.81 6.35 14.74
C ASP A 39 9.22 7.75 14.27
N MET A 40 8.29 8.71 14.20
CA MET A 40 8.65 10.11 13.97
C MET A 40 9.56 10.65 15.07
N LYS A 41 9.28 10.34 16.35
CA LYS A 41 10.17 10.73 17.45
C LYS A 41 11.57 10.10 17.31
N LYS A 42 11.67 8.84 16.87
CA LYS A 42 12.97 8.19 16.60
C LYS A 42 13.72 8.91 15.48
N LEU A 43 13.03 9.33 14.41
CA LEU A 43 13.63 10.10 13.33
C LEU A 43 14.07 11.50 13.80
N GLU A 44 13.27 12.17 14.61
CA GLU A 44 13.59 13.49 15.19
C GLU A 44 14.81 13.43 16.13
N GLN A 45 14.99 12.30 16.82
CA GLN A 45 16.14 12.04 17.70
C GLN A 45 17.39 11.60 16.93
N SER A 46 17.30 11.33 15.63
CA SER A 46 18.43 10.87 14.82
C SER A 46 19.28 12.02 14.29
N ASP A 47 20.60 11.89 14.39
CA ASP A 47 21.57 12.80 13.76
C ASP A 47 21.79 12.54 12.26
N SER A 48 21.02 11.63 11.66
CA SER A 48 21.06 11.39 10.22
C SER A 48 20.57 12.61 9.44
N LYS A 49 21.31 12.96 8.38
CA LYS A 49 20.88 14.01 7.43
C LYS A 49 19.57 13.65 6.72
N TYR A 50 19.30 12.36 6.51
CA TYR A 50 18.08 11.87 5.87
C TYR A 50 16.88 12.00 6.81
N ALA A 51 17.04 11.57 8.07
CA ALA A 51 15.99 11.69 9.09
C ALA A 51 15.60 13.16 9.31
N ARG A 52 16.58 14.04 9.53
CA ARG A 52 16.32 15.49 9.69
C ARG A 52 15.63 16.12 8.49
N TYR A 53 16.00 15.71 7.26
CA TYR A 53 15.35 16.22 6.05
C TYR A 53 13.89 15.75 5.96
N LEU A 54 13.64 14.47 6.19
CA LEU A 54 12.30 13.90 6.15
C LEU A 54 11.37 14.51 7.20
N CYS A 55 11.83 14.72 8.43
CA CYS A 55 11.03 15.37 9.48
C CYS A 55 10.54 16.76 9.06
N LYS A 56 11.30 17.51 8.23
CA LYS A 56 10.89 18.84 7.74
C LYS A 56 9.72 18.78 6.75
N ILE A 57 9.66 17.74 5.92
CA ILE A 57 8.67 17.64 4.84
C ILE A 57 7.45 16.80 5.23
N LEU A 58 7.64 15.81 6.11
CA LEU A 58 6.61 14.83 6.44
C LEU A 58 5.44 15.45 7.18
N GLY A 59 5.64 16.53 7.94
CA GLY A 59 4.56 17.20 8.67
C GLY A 59 3.37 17.61 7.78
N LEU A 60 3.63 18.03 6.54
CA LEU A 60 2.58 18.34 5.57
C LEU A 60 1.79 17.08 5.18
N TYR A 61 2.48 15.97 4.95
CA TYR A 61 1.89 14.68 4.56
C TYR A 61 1.08 14.05 5.70
N PHE A 62 1.51 14.23 6.95
CA PHE A 62 0.76 13.85 8.15
C PHE A 62 -0.55 14.62 8.27
N ASN A 63 -0.50 15.94 8.12
CA ASN A 63 -1.70 16.77 8.19
C ASN A 63 -2.72 16.37 7.12
N TYR A 64 -2.26 16.14 5.88
CA TYR A 64 -3.10 15.60 4.82
C TYR A 64 -3.74 14.26 5.20
N HIS A 65 -2.98 13.31 5.74
CA HIS A 65 -3.52 12.01 6.13
C HIS A 65 -4.53 12.09 7.29
N LYS A 66 -4.25 12.96 8.25
CA LYS A 66 -5.17 13.25 9.35
C LYS A 66 -6.48 13.83 8.85
N ASP A 67 -6.43 14.75 7.90
CA ASP A 67 -7.63 15.45 7.42
C ASP A 67 -8.42 14.60 6.40
N ALA A 68 -7.72 13.92 5.49
CA ALA A 68 -8.35 13.16 4.41
C ALA A 68 -8.79 11.74 4.84
N TYR A 69 -8.03 11.09 5.72
CA TYR A 69 -8.25 9.69 6.11
C TYR A 69 -8.50 9.50 7.61
N PHE A 70 -8.57 10.59 8.39
CA PHE A 70 -8.83 10.54 9.84
C PHE A 70 -7.87 9.60 10.59
N THR A 71 -6.62 9.49 10.12
CA THR A 71 -5.59 8.62 10.68
C THR A 71 -4.45 9.41 11.32
N LYS A 72 -3.78 8.80 12.30
CA LYS A 72 -2.58 9.36 12.96
C LYS A 72 -1.27 8.90 12.31
N GLY A 73 -1.36 8.23 11.16
CA GLY A 73 -0.20 7.74 10.41
C GLY A 73 -0.18 8.20 8.96
N VAL A 74 0.84 7.76 8.24
CA VAL A 74 1.00 8.02 6.81
C VAL A 74 1.31 6.72 6.06
N TYR A 75 0.88 6.65 4.81
CA TYR A 75 1.20 5.51 3.94
C TYR A 75 2.52 5.76 3.19
N LEU A 76 3.48 4.84 3.34
CA LEU A 76 4.80 4.89 2.71
C LEU A 76 4.81 4.12 1.37
N HIS A 77 4.04 4.60 0.38
CA HIS A 77 3.86 3.91 -0.90
C HIS A 77 5.18 3.66 -1.65
N ASP A 78 5.94 4.72 -1.94
CA ASP A 78 7.17 4.62 -2.73
C ASP A 78 8.29 3.90 -1.97
N PRO A 79 8.53 4.18 -0.67
CA PRO A 79 9.50 3.42 0.12
C PRO A 79 9.19 1.91 0.15
N ALA A 80 7.94 1.51 0.33
CA ALA A 80 7.56 0.10 0.30
C ALA A 80 7.80 -0.54 -1.08
N THR A 81 7.61 0.22 -2.16
CA THR A 81 7.91 -0.22 -3.52
C THR A 81 9.43 -0.42 -3.72
N ILE A 82 10.26 0.48 -3.20
CA ILE A 82 11.72 0.33 -3.20
C ILE A 82 12.12 -0.91 -2.39
N VAL A 83 11.52 -1.13 -1.23
CA VAL A 83 11.78 -2.33 -0.42
C VAL A 83 11.38 -3.60 -1.16
N ALA A 84 10.27 -3.63 -1.88
CA ALA A 84 9.90 -4.76 -2.73
C ALA A 84 10.94 -5.05 -3.83
N ALA A 85 11.63 -4.03 -4.35
CA ALA A 85 12.70 -4.20 -5.32
C ALA A 85 14.02 -4.68 -4.69
N VAL A 86 14.35 -4.18 -3.49
CA VAL A 86 15.62 -4.48 -2.79
C VAL A 86 15.55 -5.82 -2.05
N ASN A 87 14.44 -6.10 -1.39
CA ASN A 87 14.22 -7.32 -0.61
C ASN A 87 12.81 -7.90 -0.88
N PRO A 88 12.60 -8.57 -2.02
CA PRO A 88 11.30 -9.10 -2.40
C PRO A 88 10.77 -10.20 -1.46
N SER A 89 11.60 -10.80 -0.58
CA SER A 89 11.12 -11.82 0.35
C SER A 89 10.21 -11.26 1.46
N LEU A 90 10.18 -9.94 1.64
CA LEU A 90 9.25 -9.27 2.57
C LEU A 90 7.83 -9.12 2.01
N MET A 91 7.63 -9.54 0.77
CA MET A 91 6.34 -9.52 0.09
C MET A 91 5.99 -10.94 -0.35
N THR A 92 4.70 -11.27 -0.40
CA THR A 92 4.24 -12.43 -1.17
C THR A 92 3.58 -11.95 -2.45
N TYR A 93 3.65 -12.78 -3.49
CA TYR A 93 3.16 -12.43 -4.81
C TYR A 93 2.21 -13.48 -5.34
N THR A 94 1.18 -13.01 -6.05
CA THR A 94 0.39 -13.83 -6.96
C THR A 94 0.79 -13.52 -8.40
N GLU A 95 0.63 -14.48 -9.30
CA GLU A 95 0.93 -14.31 -10.71
C GLU A 95 -0.34 -14.44 -11.55
N GLY A 96 -0.46 -13.59 -12.57
CA GLY A 96 -1.60 -13.58 -13.46
C GLY A 96 -1.57 -12.39 -14.42
N VAL A 97 -2.66 -12.15 -15.13
CA VAL A 97 -2.73 -11.09 -16.14
C VAL A 97 -3.39 -9.85 -15.55
N VAL A 98 -2.81 -8.67 -15.76
CA VAL A 98 -3.41 -7.38 -15.38
C VAL A 98 -3.84 -6.62 -16.62
N ARG A 99 -5.04 -6.04 -16.57
CA ARG A 99 -5.55 -5.07 -17.56
C ARG A 99 -5.86 -3.74 -16.91
N VAL A 100 -5.80 -2.65 -17.68
CA VAL A 100 -6.10 -1.30 -17.20
C VAL A 100 -7.25 -0.72 -18.01
N GLN A 101 -8.25 -0.19 -17.33
CA GLN A 101 -9.33 0.57 -17.94
C GLN A 101 -8.84 1.98 -18.28
N THR A 102 -8.93 2.37 -19.56
CA THR A 102 -8.36 3.65 -20.03
C THR A 102 -9.39 4.76 -20.25
N VAL A 103 -10.69 4.44 -20.15
CA VAL A 103 -11.80 5.36 -20.45
C VAL A 103 -12.96 5.22 -19.45
N GLY A 104 -13.87 6.19 -19.43
CA GLY A 104 -15.08 6.16 -18.59
C GLY A 104 -14.82 6.45 -17.12
N ILE A 105 -15.84 6.23 -16.28
CA ILE A 105 -15.81 6.56 -14.85
C ILE A 105 -14.84 5.69 -14.03
N THR A 106 -14.44 4.53 -14.56
CA THR A 106 -13.46 3.61 -13.98
C THR A 106 -12.08 3.73 -14.60
N ARG A 107 -11.81 4.82 -15.35
CA ARG A 107 -10.48 5.09 -15.93
C ARG A 107 -9.40 5.04 -14.83
N GLY A 108 -8.34 4.28 -15.08
CA GLY A 108 -7.25 4.03 -14.15
C GLY A 108 -7.38 2.73 -13.36
N LEU A 109 -8.54 2.06 -13.39
CA LEU A 109 -8.73 0.79 -12.69
C LEU A 109 -7.84 -0.31 -13.28
N THR A 110 -7.03 -0.93 -12.44
CA THR A 110 -6.33 -2.19 -12.72
C THR A 110 -7.23 -3.37 -12.41
N VAL A 111 -7.34 -4.36 -13.30
CA VAL A 111 -8.16 -5.55 -13.08
C VAL A 111 -7.29 -6.79 -13.30
N PHE A 112 -7.16 -7.58 -12.24
CA PHE A 112 -6.30 -8.76 -12.18
C PHE A 112 -7.10 -10.05 -12.40
N ASP A 113 -6.61 -10.90 -13.31
CA ASP A 113 -7.05 -12.29 -13.49
C ASP A 113 -5.94 -13.22 -13.01
N ASN A 114 -6.22 -14.04 -12.00
CA ASN A 114 -5.28 -14.99 -11.42
C ASN A 114 -5.09 -16.25 -12.28
N THR A 115 -5.74 -16.36 -13.44
CA THR A 115 -5.63 -17.44 -14.43
C THR A 115 -6.08 -18.83 -13.94
N LYS A 116 -6.64 -18.93 -12.72
CA LYS A 116 -7.14 -20.21 -12.17
C LYS A 116 -8.47 -20.62 -12.81
N LYS A 117 -9.28 -19.65 -13.22
CA LYS A 117 -10.56 -19.89 -13.90
C LYS A 117 -10.33 -20.12 -15.39
N ARG A 118 -10.85 -21.22 -15.92
CA ARG A 118 -10.99 -21.39 -17.37
C ARG A 118 -12.24 -20.68 -17.86
N TYR A 119 -12.08 -19.83 -18.86
CA TYR A 119 -13.18 -19.16 -19.55
C TYR A 119 -13.57 -19.99 -20.77
N GLY A 120 -14.87 -20.07 -21.07
CA GLY A 120 -15.37 -20.73 -22.28
C GLY A 120 -15.11 -19.93 -23.57
N GLU A 121 -14.75 -18.65 -23.44
CA GLU A 121 -14.53 -17.70 -24.53
C GLU A 121 -13.19 -16.98 -24.35
N ILE A 122 -12.69 -16.38 -25.44
CA ILE A 122 -11.52 -15.49 -25.42
C ILE A 122 -11.90 -14.20 -24.71
N THR A 123 -11.14 -13.84 -23.68
CA THR A 123 -11.37 -12.63 -22.88
C THR A 123 -10.29 -11.59 -23.14
N ALA A 124 -10.46 -10.41 -22.53
CA ALA A 124 -9.43 -9.37 -22.52
C ALA A 124 -8.10 -9.83 -21.86
N TRP A 125 -8.11 -10.90 -21.07
CA TRP A 125 -6.92 -11.45 -20.41
C TRP A 125 -6.26 -12.59 -21.21
N SER A 126 -6.93 -13.13 -22.23
CA SER A 126 -6.41 -14.24 -23.04
C SER A 126 -5.15 -13.86 -23.82
N HIS A 127 -4.17 -14.77 -23.82
CA HIS A 127 -2.89 -14.64 -24.54
C HIS A 127 -2.06 -13.40 -24.16
N LYS A 128 -2.23 -12.89 -22.94
CA LYS A 128 -1.42 -11.80 -22.40
C LYS A 128 -0.33 -12.34 -21.47
N PRO A 129 0.82 -11.67 -21.38
CA PRO A 129 1.86 -12.07 -20.44
C PRO A 129 1.38 -11.93 -19.01
N THR A 130 1.88 -12.80 -18.14
CA THR A 130 1.65 -12.71 -16.70
C THR A 130 2.60 -11.71 -16.06
N VAL A 131 2.18 -11.15 -14.92
CA VAL A 131 2.96 -10.30 -14.05
C VAL A 131 2.80 -10.77 -12.61
N LYS A 132 3.79 -10.45 -11.76
CA LYS A 132 3.71 -10.64 -10.31
C LYS A 132 3.03 -9.44 -9.67
N VAL A 133 2.04 -9.71 -8.84
CA VAL A 133 1.29 -8.71 -8.05
C VAL A 133 1.50 -9.01 -6.58
N ALA A 134 1.98 -8.05 -5.79
CA ALA A 134 2.15 -8.22 -4.35
C ALA A 134 0.77 -8.36 -3.67
N VAL A 135 0.62 -9.36 -2.79
CA VAL A 135 -0.66 -9.67 -2.11
C VAL A 135 -0.57 -9.61 -0.60
N THR A 136 0.61 -9.87 -0.02
CA THR A 136 0.87 -9.63 1.41
C THR A 136 2.24 -9.01 1.61
N VAL A 137 2.46 -8.44 2.80
CA VAL A 137 3.69 -7.78 3.21
C VAL A 137 4.00 -8.11 4.68
N ASP A 138 5.28 -8.31 5.00
CA ASP A 138 5.78 -8.25 6.37
C ASP A 138 5.98 -6.78 6.75
N ALA A 139 4.90 -6.12 7.18
CA ALA A 139 4.90 -4.69 7.45
C ALA A 139 5.92 -4.25 8.52
N PRO A 140 6.05 -4.93 9.68
CA PRO A 140 7.08 -4.59 10.67
C PRO A 140 8.49 -4.65 10.10
N ALA A 141 8.84 -5.71 9.36
CA ALA A 141 10.18 -5.84 8.77
C ALA A 141 10.46 -4.78 7.70
N VAL A 142 9.45 -4.40 6.92
CA VAL A 142 9.56 -3.30 5.94
C VAL A 142 9.83 -1.97 6.65
N VAL A 143 9.07 -1.66 7.71
CA VAL A 143 9.27 -0.42 8.48
C VAL A 143 10.65 -0.41 9.13
N GLU A 144 11.07 -1.52 9.74
CA GLU A 144 12.39 -1.65 10.33
C GLU A 144 13.50 -1.39 9.30
N MET A 145 13.41 -2.01 8.12
CA MET A 145 14.39 -1.82 7.04
C MET A 145 14.47 -0.36 6.57
N ILE A 146 13.32 0.31 6.45
CA ILE A 146 13.27 1.75 6.11
C ILE A 146 13.93 2.57 7.20
N MET A 147 13.56 2.36 8.47
CA MET A 147 14.09 3.12 9.61
C MET A 147 15.60 2.94 9.76
N GLN A 148 16.11 1.71 9.62
CA GLN A 148 17.54 1.42 9.63
C GLN A 148 18.29 2.25 8.58
N ARG A 149 17.76 2.36 7.35
CA ARG A 149 18.38 3.17 6.28
C ARG A 149 18.28 4.67 6.52
N LEU A 150 17.18 5.14 7.09
CA LEU A 150 17.00 6.56 7.37
C LEU A 150 17.83 7.06 8.55
N MET A 151 18.11 6.19 9.53
CA MET A 151 18.81 6.55 10.76
C MET A 151 20.32 6.26 10.75
N MET A 152 20.85 5.70 9.65
CA MET A 152 22.29 5.53 9.47
C MET A 152 22.99 6.89 9.46
N ASN A 153 24.08 7.01 10.23
CA ASN A 153 25.01 8.14 10.13
C ASN A 153 26.00 7.86 9.00
N ASP A 154 26.23 8.84 8.14
CA ASP A 154 27.30 8.80 7.14
C ASP A 154 28.66 9.11 7.78
#